data_AF-A0A0G1GS87-F1
#
_entry.id   AF-A0A0G1GS87-F1
#
_cell.length_a   1.000
_cell.length_b   1.000
_cell.length_c   1.000
_cell.angle_alpha   90.00
_cell.angle_beta   90.00
_cell.angle_gamma   90.00
#
_symmetry.space_group_name_H-M   'P 1'
#
loop_
_entity.id
_entity.type
_entity.pdbx_description
1 polymer ?
#
loop_
_entity_poly.entity_id
_entity_poly.type
_entity_poly.pdbx_seq_one_letter_code
_entity_poly.pdbx_strand_id
1 'polypeptide(L)'
;MKYFLPILVSLIITLGLGAVVTHAQNYVPLAPLPIGTGGTVPSTYNLSSYLSGMIKLLIALGGALAVLFAIIGGVQYVVAGISPDAKSGAKERVTMALIGLAIILTSYLLLNSINPKLVQFNLALEPVTPKALETFKAVGTWGDDTAIRNVLLSQDIKINKQNCSMVGQQGCTSVLGLSGQAQVGLQTLAQNCSKSETGFFGNKCDVTITGGTEYWLHKSHTNGRTVDLSQGGAGGILNSYIKRGGAVPITNCGVKSDPHYQPDGASGGIYVDEPNRDSDGNVTSGRHWHVCY
;
A
#
# COMPACT_ATOMS: atom_id res chain seq x y z
N MET A 1 -1.17 -32.73 26.57
CA MET A 1 -1.70 -32.15 25.30
C MET A 1 -2.91 -31.23 25.43
N LYS A 2 -3.65 -31.20 26.56
CA LYS A 2 -4.88 -30.37 26.70
C LYS A 2 -4.68 -28.84 26.58
N TYR A 3 -3.46 -28.33 26.81
CA TYR A 3 -3.18 -26.89 26.79
C TYR A 3 -2.40 -26.42 25.56
N PHE A 4 -2.00 -27.32 24.67
CA PHE A 4 -1.14 -26.98 23.54
C PHE A 4 -1.88 -26.20 22.44
N LEU A 5 -3.13 -26.59 22.16
CA LEU A 5 -3.98 -25.94 21.16
C LEU A 5 -4.41 -24.49 21.54
N PRO A 6 -4.86 -24.18 22.78
CA PRO A 6 -5.22 -22.82 23.13
C PRO A 6 -4.01 -21.86 23.21
N ILE A 7 -2.82 -22.36 23.55
CA ILE A 7 -1.58 -21.56 23.56
C ILE A 7 -1.20 -21.17 22.13
N LEU A 8 -1.32 -22.09 21.17
CA LEU A 8 -1.04 -21.84 19.75
C LEU A 8 -2.04 -20.85 19.12
N VAL A 9 -3.32 -20.95 19.46
CA VAL A 9 -4.36 -20.03 18.95
C VAL A 9 -4.20 -18.63 19.54
N SER A 10 -3.86 -18.53 20.83
CA SER A 10 -3.56 -17.24 21.48
C SER A 10 -2.33 -16.57 20.84
N LEU A 11 -1.26 -17.35 20.59
CA LEU A 11 -0.05 -16.86 19.93
C LEU A 11 -0.33 -16.33 18.52
N ILE A 12 -1.16 -17.04 17.73
CA ILE A 12 -1.55 -16.65 16.37
C ILE A 12 -2.41 -15.38 16.36
N ILE A 13 -3.34 -15.23 17.30
CA ILE A 13 -4.20 -14.05 17.42
C ILE A 13 -3.39 -12.81 17.85
N THR A 14 -2.42 -12.98 18.75
CA THR A 14 -1.53 -11.88 19.15
C THR A 14 -0.54 -11.46 18.05
N LEU A 15 -0.17 -12.39 17.14
CA LEU A 15 0.73 -12.09 16.02
C LEU A 15 0.00 -11.40 14.85
N GLY A 16 -1.32 -11.56 14.74
CA GLY A 16 -2.14 -11.03 13.64
C GLY A 16 -2.57 -9.57 13.77
N LEU A 17 -2.53 -8.99 14.98
CA LEU A 17 -3.08 -7.64 15.25
C LEU A 17 -2.02 -6.52 15.38
N GLY A 18 -0.74 -6.80 15.19
CA GLY A 18 0.37 -5.90 15.53
C GLY A 18 0.97 -5.04 14.41
N ALA A 19 0.42 -5.03 13.20
CA ALA A 19 0.99 -4.26 12.09
C ALA A 19 0.48 -2.81 12.05
N VAL A 20 0.90 -1.99 13.02
CA VAL A 20 0.88 -0.52 12.88
C VAL A 20 2.31 -0.06 12.70
N VAL A 21 2.63 0.29 11.45
CA VAL A 21 3.92 0.84 11.04
C VAL A 21 3.92 2.33 11.37
N THR A 22 4.58 2.70 12.46
CA THR A 22 4.91 4.11 12.78
C THR A 22 6.27 4.46 12.18
N HIS A 23 6.32 5.51 11.36
CA HIS A 23 7.51 5.98 10.66
C HIS A 23 8.55 6.68 11.57
N ALA A 24 9.82 6.45 11.22
CA ALA A 24 11.08 7.13 11.56
C ALA A 24 11.08 8.23 12.64
N GLN A 25 11.63 7.89 13.80
CA GLN A 25 12.34 8.80 14.71
C GLN A 25 13.63 8.10 15.16
N ASN A 26 14.69 8.86 15.43
CA ASN A 26 15.90 8.35 16.08
C ASN A 26 15.51 7.59 17.34
N TYR A 27 15.56 6.27 17.28
CA TYR A 27 15.12 5.39 18.34
C TYR A 27 16.29 5.17 19.29
N VAL A 28 16.17 5.71 20.51
CA VAL A 28 17.07 5.38 21.61
C VAL A 28 16.48 4.16 22.31
N PRO A 29 17.04 2.95 22.11
CA PRO A 29 16.57 1.78 22.83
C PRO A 29 16.82 1.95 24.33
N LEU A 30 15.82 1.63 25.16
CA LEU A 30 15.99 1.58 26.61
C LEU A 30 17.03 0.52 27.05
N ALA A 31 17.28 -0.47 26.19
CA ALA A 31 18.30 -1.50 26.36
C ALA A 31 19.27 -1.50 25.15
N PRO A 32 20.38 -0.74 25.19
CA PRO A 32 21.34 -0.74 24.10
C PRO A 32 22.04 -2.10 23.99
N LEU A 33 21.98 -2.70 22.80
CA LEU A 33 22.60 -4.00 22.53
C LEU A 33 24.07 -3.83 22.10
N PRO A 34 25.01 -4.61 22.64
CA PRO A 34 26.43 -4.57 22.28
C PRO A 34 26.68 -5.30 20.95
N ILE A 35 26.25 -4.68 19.84
CA ILE A 35 26.27 -5.27 18.50
C ILE A 35 27.38 -4.71 17.59
N GLY A 36 28.14 -3.73 18.09
CA GLY A 36 29.30 -3.18 17.41
C GLY A 36 30.49 -4.13 17.42
N THR A 37 31.47 -3.84 16.56
CA THR A 37 32.72 -4.60 16.48
C THR A 37 33.36 -4.69 17.87
N GLY A 38 33.62 -5.92 18.34
CA GLY A 38 34.16 -6.17 19.68
C GLY A 38 33.17 -6.03 20.84
N GLY A 39 31.85 -6.05 20.61
CA GLY A 39 30.84 -5.90 21.67
C GLY A 39 30.63 -4.46 22.12
N THR A 40 31.04 -3.50 21.28
CA THR A 40 30.81 -2.07 21.52
C THR A 40 29.34 -1.71 21.33
N VAL A 41 28.89 -0.69 22.06
CA VAL A 41 27.53 -0.14 21.97
C VAL A 41 27.53 0.97 20.91
N PRO A 42 26.84 0.80 19.76
CA PRO A 42 26.68 1.87 18.78
C PRO A 42 25.97 3.09 19.38
N SER A 43 26.39 4.29 18.97
CA SER A 43 25.77 5.56 19.38
C SER A 43 24.40 5.82 18.76
N THR A 44 24.04 5.10 17.69
CA THR A 44 22.76 5.23 16.98
C THR A 44 22.24 3.86 16.58
N TYR A 45 20.95 3.60 16.81
CA TYR A 45 20.27 2.36 16.42
C TYR A 45 19.14 2.66 15.43
N ASN A 46 19.14 1.94 14.31
CA ASN A 46 17.98 1.80 13.45
C ASN A 46 17.22 0.51 13.81
N LEU A 47 15.91 0.47 13.59
CA LEU A 47 15.08 -0.72 13.85
C LEU A 47 15.67 -1.98 13.19
N SER A 48 16.16 -1.81 11.96
CA SER A 48 16.83 -2.86 11.19
C SER A 48 18.08 -3.41 11.89
N SER A 49 18.97 -2.52 12.34
CA SER A 49 20.22 -2.90 13.03
C SER A 49 19.96 -3.48 14.42
N TYR A 50 18.96 -2.96 15.13
CA TYR A 50 18.58 -3.44 16.45
C TYR A 50 17.98 -4.85 16.37
N LEU A 51 17.05 -5.08 15.44
CA LEU A 51 16.40 -6.37 15.26
C LEU A 51 17.36 -7.45 14.74
N SER A 52 18.20 -7.12 13.76
CA SER A 52 19.26 -8.02 13.28
C SER A 52 20.25 -8.35 14.40
N GLY A 53 20.63 -7.35 15.20
CA GLY A 53 21.49 -7.52 16.36
C GLY A 53 20.89 -8.43 17.44
N MET A 54 19.60 -8.25 17.75
CA MET A 54 18.88 -9.07 18.71
C MET A 54 18.82 -10.54 18.30
N ILE A 55 18.56 -10.84 17.02
CA ILE A 55 18.53 -12.22 16.52
C ILE A 55 19.93 -12.86 16.60
N LYS A 56 20.99 -12.12 16.25
CA LYS A 56 22.38 -12.61 16.39
C LYS A 56 22.72 -12.88 17.86
N LEU A 57 22.27 -12.03 18.78
CA LEU A 57 22.47 -12.23 20.21
C LEU A 57 21.73 -13.47 20.73
N LEU A 58 20.49 -13.71 20.28
CA LEU A 58 19.72 -14.90 20.66
C LEU A 58 20.38 -16.19 20.14
N ILE A 59 20.93 -16.18 18.92
CA ILE A 59 21.68 -17.32 18.37
C ILE A 59 22.96 -17.55 19.18
N ALA A 60 23.71 -16.49 19.51
CA ALA A 60 24.92 -16.59 20.33
C ALA A 60 24.63 -17.12 21.74
N LEU A 61 23.54 -16.64 22.37
CA LEU A 61 23.09 -17.12 23.67
C LEU A 61 22.65 -18.59 23.61
N GLY A 62 21.90 -18.97 22.57
CA GLY A 62 21.51 -20.36 22.34
C GLY A 62 22.71 -21.29 22.17
N GLY A 63 23.74 -20.85 21.44
CA GLY A 63 25.01 -21.58 21.32
C GLY A 63 25.75 -21.73 22.65
N ALA A 64 25.88 -20.65 23.43
CA ALA A 64 26.52 -20.68 24.74
C ALA A 64 25.80 -21.64 25.72
N LEU A 65 24.47 -21.61 25.74
CA LEU A 65 23.66 -22.53 26.55
C LEU A 65 23.79 -23.98 26.08
N ALA A 66 23.85 -24.22 24.77
CA ALA A 66 24.08 -25.57 24.23
C ALA A 66 25.42 -26.14 24.69
N VAL A 67 26.50 -25.34 24.65
CA VAL A 67 27.82 -25.75 25.15
C VAL A 67 27.78 -26.01 26.67
N LEU A 68 27.13 -25.16 27.45
CA LEU A 68 26.99 -25.34 28.89
C LEU A 68 26.29 -26.67 29.23
N PHE A 69 25.16 -26.96 28.58
CA PHE A 69 24.44 -28.22 28.82
C PHE A 69 25.20 -29.45 28.30
N ALA A 70 25.99 -29.30 27.23
CA ALA A 70 26.89 -30.35 26.76
C ALA A 70 28.00 -30.66 27.78
N ILE A 71 28.60 -29.64 28.40
CA ILE A 71 29.60 -29.83 29.47
C ILE A 71 28.97 -30.52 30.67
N ILE A 72 27.81 -30.05 31.14
CA ILE A 72 27.10 -30.66 32.29
C ILE A 72 26.76 -32.13 32.00
N GLY A 73 26.22 -32.42 30.82
CA GLY A 73 25.92 -33.79 30.40
C GLY A 73 27.17 -34.66 30.25
N GLY A 74 28.27 -34.10 29.73
CA GLY A 74 29.55 -34.79 29.61
C GLY A 74 30.16 -35.16 30.97
N VAL A 75 30.17 -34.22 31.92
CA VAL A 75 30.62 -34.49 33.29
C VAL A 75 29.73 -35.54 33.96
N GLN A 76 28.40 -35.43 33.80
CA GLN A 76 27.45 -36.40 34.34
C GLN A 76 27.68 -37.80 33.76
N TYR A 77 28.04 -37.92 32.49
CA TYR A 77 28.33 -39.19 31.84
C TYR A 77 29.60 -39.86 32.42
N VAL A 78 30.65 -39.09 32.70
CA VAL A 78 31.90 -39.61 33.29
C VAL A 78 31.67 -40.04 34.74
N VAL A 79 30.93 -39.24 35.53
CA VAL A 79 30.67 -39.53 36.95
C VAL A 79 29.67 -40.68 37.14
N ALA A 80 28.80 -40.96 36.16
CA ALA A 80 27.82 -42.05 36.23
C ALA A 80 28.42 -43.47 36.38
N GLY A 81 29.74 -43.65 36.14
CA GLY A 81 30.45 -44.89 36.44
C GLY A 81 29.93 -46.10 35.67
N ILE A 82 29.29 -47.06 36.36
CA ILE A 82 28.71 -48.30 35.78
C ILE A 82 27.18 -48.30 35.75
N SER A 83 26.52 -47.27 36.28
CA SER A 83 25.05 -47.19 36.27
C SER A 83 24.54 -46.93 34.84
N PRO A 84 23.75 -47.86 34.25
CA PRO A 84 23.22 -47.70 32.89
C PRO A 84 22.22 -46.53 32.80
N ASP A 85 21.37 -46.37 33.81
CA ASP A 85 20.33 -45.34 33.85
C ASP A 85 20.93 -43.92 33.91
N ALA A 86 21.93 -43.73 34.77
CA ALA A 86 22.61 -42.44 34.90
C ALA A 86 23.38 -42.07 33.61
N LYS A 87 23.97 -43.06 32.92
CA LYS A 87 24.60 -42.85 31.60
C LYS A 87 23.58 -42.51 30.52
N SER A 88 22.44 -43.18 30.52
CA SER A 88 21.37 -42.94 29.55
C SER A 88 20.85 -41.51 29.67
N GLY A 89 20.52 -41.06 30.89
CA GLY A 89 20.05 -39.69 31.13
C GLY A 89 21.09 -38.62 30.77
N ALA A 90 22.38 -38.87 31.03
CA ALA A 90 23.46 -37.96 30.62
C ALA A 90 23.57 -37.85 29.08
N LYS A 91 23.48 -39.00 28.37
CA LYS A 91 23.50 -39.05 26.91
C LYS A 91 22.28 -38.35 26.30
N GLU A 92 21.10 -38.55 26.88
CA GLU A 92 19.89 -37.86 26.47
C GLU A 92 20.03 -36.35 26.61
N ARG A 93 20.57 -35.87 27.74
CA ARG A 93 20.81 -34.44 27.96
C ARG A 93 21.72 -33.81 26.92
N VAL A 94 22.83 -34.47 26.56
CA VAL A 94 23.72 -34.02 25.49
C VAL A 94 23.01 -34.04 24.14
N THR A 95 22.24 -35.09 23.87
CA THR A 95 21.50 -35.23 22.60
C THR A 95 20.45 -34.14 22.45
N MET A 96 19.70 -33.81 23.51
CA MET A 96 18.72 -32.72 23.50
C MET A 96 19.38 -31.35 23.32
N ALA A 97 20.55 -31.12 23.91
CA ALA A 97 21.33 -29.90 23.67
C ALA A 97 21.78 -29.77 22.21
N LEU A 98 22.23 -30.87 21.59
CA LEU A 98 22.63 -30.91 20.18
C LEU A 98 21.44 -30.74 19.23
N ILE A 99 20.29 -31.35 19.52
CA ILE A 99 19.05 -31.16 18.75
C ILE A 99 18.59 -29.71 18.82
N GLY A 100 18.62 -29.10 20.02
CA GLY A 100 18.28 -27.68 20.19
C GLY A 100 19.19 -26.76 19.37
N LEU A 101 20.50 -27.02 19.40
CA LEU A 101 21.47 -26.28 18.57
C LEU A 101 21.20 -26.50 17.07
N ALA A 102 20.91 -27.74 16.66
CA ALA A 102 20.59 -28.06 15.28
C ALA A 102 19.34 -27.29 14.81
N ILE A 103 18.28 -27.21 15.61
CA ILE A 103 17.07 -26.44 15.27
C ILE A 103 17.39 -24.96 15.06
N ILE A 104 18.19 -24.34 15.95
CA ILE A 104 18.58 -22.93 15.83
C ILE A 104 19.37 -22.70 14.53
N LEU A 105 20.36 -23.55 14.24
CA LEU A 105 21.18 -23.45 13.03
C LEU A 105 20.38 -23.71 11.76
N THR A 106 19.51 -24.74 11.78
CA THR A 106 18.65 -25.07 10.64
C THR A 106 17.64 -23.96 10.37
N SER A 107 17.08 -23.32 11.40
CA SER A 107 16.20 -22.16 11.24
C SER A 107 16.92 -21.02 10.50
N TYR A 108 18.15 -20.69 10.91
CA TYR A 108 18.97 -19.70 10.22
C TYR A 108 19.31 -20.11 8.78
N LEU A 109 19.71 -21.36 8.56
CA LEU A 109 20.04 -21.91 7.25
C LEU A 109 18.85 -21.88 6.29
N LEU A 110 17.66 -22.26 6.75
CA LEU A 110 16.44 -22.23 5.94
C LEU A 110 16.09 -20.80 5.52
N LEU A 111 16.10 -19.85 6.46
CA LEU A 111 15.85 -18.44 6.18
C LEU A 111 16.88 -17.89 5.18
N ASN A 112 18.16 -18.18 5.40
CA ASN A 112 19.25 -17.72 4.54
C ASN A 112 19.23 -18.39 3.15
N SER A 113 18.79 -19.64 3.05
CA SER A 113 18.70 -20.39 1.79
C SER A 113 17.52 -19.96 0.93
N ILE A 114 16.38 -19.59 1.52
CA ILE A 114 15.24 -19.05 0.78
C ILE A 114 15.57 -17.64 0.30
N ASN A 115 16.03 -16.78 1.21
CA ASN A 115 16.44 -15.43 0.86
C ASN A 115 17.36 -14.85 1.95
N PRO A 116 18.64 -14.54 1.65
CA PRO A 116 19.57 -13.98 2.63
C PRO A 116 19.10 -12.62 3.20
N LYS A 117 18.17 -11.93 2.53
CA LYS A 117 17.53 -10.69 3.04
C LYS A 117 16.59 -10.93 4.22
N LEU A 118 16.20 -12.18 4.50
CA LEU A 118 15.37 -12.53 5.67
C LEU A 118 16.18 -12.62 6.96
N VAL A 119 17.49 -12.82 6.86
CA VAL A 119 18.41 -12.79 8.00
C VAL A 119 19.19 -11.46 8.07
N GLN A 120 19.35 -10.80 6.92
CA GLN A 120 19.83 -9.44 6.81
C GLN A 120 18.64 -8.50 6.71
N PHE A 121 18.00 -8.21 7.85
CA PHE A 121 17.01 -7.13 7.92
C PHE A 121 17.71 -5.85 7.50
N ASN A 122 17.49 -5.46 6.25
CA ASN A 122 17.80 -4.17 5.70
C ASN A 122 16.48 -3.52 5.33
N LEU A 123 15.76 -3.07 6.37
CA LEU A 123 14.69 -2.10 6.28
C LEU A 123 15.32 -0.72 6.04
N ALA A 124 16.18 -0.63 5.03
CA ALA A 124 16.33 0.58 4.27
C ALA A 124 15.01 0.70 3.51
N LEU A 125 14.00 1.23 4.18
CA LEU A 125 13.06 2.04 3.46
C LEU A 125 13.97 3.05 2.77
N GLU A 126 13.99 3.07 1.42
CA GLU A 126 14.38 4.30 0.76
C GLU A 126 13.69 5.40 1.56
N PRO A 127 14.41 6.46 1.96
CA PRO A 127 13.73 7.61 2.47
C PRO A 127 12.59 7.82 1.48
N VAL A 128 11.35 7.61 1.94
CA VAL A 128 10.28 8.44 1.44
C VAL A 128 10.86 9.78 1.79
N THR A 129 11.53 10.38 0.81
CA THR A 129 11.88 11.77 0.89
C THR A 129 10.49 12.30 1.15
N PRO A 130 10.19 12.80 2.38
CA PRO A 130 9.11 13.72 2.41
C PRO A 130 9.67 14.77 1.45
N LYS A 131 9.12 14.84 0.22
CA LYS A 131 9.16 16.08 -0.52
C LYS A 131 8.89 17.09 0.57
N ALA A 132 9.89 17.92 0.87
CA ALA A 132 9.95 18.64 2.13
C ALA A 132 8.54 19.13 2.44
N LEU A 133 8.13 19.08 3.71
CA LEU A 133 7.15 20.06 4.12
C LEU A 133 7.81 21.38 3.77
N GLU A 134 7.51 21.87 2.57
CA GLU A 134 7.76 23.22 2.13
C GLU A 134 7.26 24.00 3.33
N THR A 135 8.20 24.66 4.00
CA THR A 135 7.88 25.80 4.83
C THR A 135 6.75 26.51 4.11
N PHE A 136 5.59 26.71 4.74
CA PHE A 136 4.46 27.42 4.15
C PHE A 136 4.95 28.79 3.66
N LYS A 137 5.42 28.78 2.42
CA LYS A 137 5.82 29.85 1.53
C LYS A 137 5.16 29.39 0.25
N ALA A 138 4.20 30.20 -0.16
CA ALA A 138 3.38 30.06 -1.35
C ALA A 138 3.72 28.89 -2.30
N VAL A 139 2.72 28.06 -2.58
CA VAL A 139 2.33 27.81 -3.98
C VAL A 139 3.42 27.12 -4.81
N GLY A 140 3.52 25.80 -4.70
CA GLY A 140 4.27 25.00 -5.66
C GLY A 140 3.62 25.10 -7.03
N THR A 141 4.39 25.54 -8.04
CA THR A 141 3.96 25.53 -9.44
C THR A 141 3.47 24.13 -9.83
N TRP A 142 2.27 24.07 -10.40
CA TRP A 142 1.69 22.86 -10.96
C TRP A 142 2.24 22.64 -12.37
N GLY A 143 2.49 21.38 -12.73
CA GLY A 143 3.15 21.03 -13.99
C GLY A 143 2.25 21.24 -15.21
N ASP A 144 2.85 21.27 -16.39
CA ASP A 144 2.15 21.36 -17.67
C ASP A 144 1.44 20.04 -18.03
N ASP A 145 0.15 20.10 -18.40
CA ASP A 145 -0.65 18.95 -18.82
C ASP A 145 -0.88 18.89 -20.34
N THR A 146 -0.26 19.78 -21.12
CA THR A 146 -0.51 19.99 -22.56
C THR A 146 -0.46 18.69 -23.37
N ALA A 147 0.49 17.80 -23.07
CA ALA A 147 0.60 16.52 -23.79
C ALA A 147 -0.65 15.64 -23.64
N ILE A 148 -1.13 15.44 -22.41
CA ILE A 148 -2.32 14.62 -22.12
C ILE A 148 -3.58 15.35 -22.60
N ARG A 149 -3.64 16.67 -22.39
CA ARG A 149 -4.74 17.53 -22.87
C ARG A 149 -4.92 17.42 -24.38
N ASN A 150 -3.85 17.47 -25.16
CA ASN A 150 -3.91 17.33 -26.61
C ASN A 150 -4.38 15.94 -27.05
N VAL A 151 -3.97 14.87 -26.35
CA VAL A 151 -4.48 13.52 -26.61
C VAL A 151 -6.00 13.46 -26.40
N LEU A 152 -6.51 14.00 -25.30
CA LEU A 152 -7.95 14.01 -25.02
C LEU A 152 -8.73 14.85 -26.02
N LEU A 153 -8.25 16.06 -26.32
CA LEU A 153 -8.88 16.96 -27.30
C LEU A 153 -8.93 16.33 -28.70
N SER A 154 -7.93 15.54 -29.09
CA SER A 154 -7.93 14.82 -30.37
C SER A 154 -9.05 13.78 -30.49
N GLN A 155 -9.63 13.36 -29.36
CA GLN A 155 -10.72 12.38 -29.28
C GLN A 155 -12.09 13.03 -29.05
N ASP A 156 -12.21 14.34 -29.28
CA ASP A 156 -13.43 15.14 -29.03
C ASP A 156 -13.82 15.19 -27.53
N ILE A 157 -12.84 15.00 -26.63
CA ILE A 157 -13.03 15.09 -25.17
C ILE A 157 -12.57 16.47 -24.71
N LYS A 158 -13.52 17.25 -24.19
CA LYS A 158 -13.27 18.62 -23.74
C LYS A 158 -12.83 18.65 -22.29
N ILE A 159 -12.12 19.70 -21.92
CA ILE A 159 -11.82 20.03 -20.52
C ILE A 159 -12.36 21.43 -20.30
N ASN A 160 -13.22 21.60 -19.29
CA ASN A 160 -13.99 22.83 -19.08
C ASN A 160 -13.12 24.07 -18.77
N LYS A 161 -11.90 23.87 -18.27
CA LYS A 161 -10.99 24.93 -17.81
C LYS A 161 -9.57 24.66 -18.26
N GLN A 162 -8.75 25.71 -18.21
CA GLN A 162 -7.32 25.62 -18.46
C GLN A 162 -6.60 24.85 -17.35
N ASN A 163 -5.36 24.41 -17.64
CA ASN A 163 -4.50 23.73 -16.68
C ASN A 163 -4.27 24.60 -15.43
N CYS A 164 -4.13 23.95 -14.28
CA CYS A 164 -3.72 24.63 -13.06
C CYS A 164 -2.26 25.08 -13.19
N SER A 165 -1.95 26.29 -12.74
CA SER A 165 -0.57 26.80 -12.68
C SER A 165 0.08 26.56 -11.31
N MET A 166 -0.73 26.25 -10.29
CA MET A 166 -0.26 26.02 -8.93
C MET A 166 -1.18 25.12 -8.12
N VAL A 167 -0.60 24.41 -7.14
CA VAL A 167 -1.35 23.67 -6.12
C VAL A 167 -2.20 24.65 -5.31
N GLY A 168 -3.48 24.33 -5.12
CA GLY A 168 -4.44 25.17 -4.40
C GLY A 168 -5.21 26.16 -5.29
N GLN A 169 -4.86 26.28 -6.58
CA GLN A 169 -5.61 27.14 -7.49
C GLN A 169 -7.04 26.63 -7.65
N GLN A 170 -8.01 27.53 -7.51
CA GLN A 170 -9.40 27.28 -7.85
C GLN A 170 -9.68 27.72 -9.29
N GLY A 171 -10.73 27.17 -9.90
CA GLY A 171 -11.14 27.59 -11.24
C GLY A 171 -10.24 27.08 -12.38
N CYS A 172 -9.45 26.03 -12.15
CA CYS A 172 -8.70 25.29 -13.17
C CYS A 172 -9.14 23.81 -13.20
N THR A 173 -8.75 23.10 -14.25
CA THR A 173 -8.92 21.64 -14.38
C THR A 173 -7.67 21.06 -15.03
N SER A 174 -6.93 20.26 -14.29
CA SER A 174 -5.67 19.63 -14.69
C SER A 174 -5.88 18.16 -15.02
N VAL A 175 -5.29 17.70 -16.12
CA VAL A 175 -5.20 16.26 -16.43
C VAL A 175 -3.78 15.70 -16.27
N LEU A 176 -2.91 16.44 -15.58
CA LEU A 176 -1.53 16.03 -15.34
C LEU A 176 -1.47 14.70 -14.57
N GLY A 177 -0.78 13.70 -15.12
CA GLY A 177 -0.64 12.39 -14.46
C GLY A 177 -1.87 11.48 -14.59
N LEU A 178 -2.83 11.82 -15.45
CA LEU A 178 -3.92 10.90 -15.80
C LEU A 178 -3.35 9.63 -16.44
N SER A 179 -3.66 8.47 -15.86
CA SER A 179 -3.15 7.17 -16.28
C SER A 179 -3.57 6.81 -17.70
N GLY A 180 -2.73 6.03 -18.39
CA GLY A 180 -3.04 5.56 -19.74
C GLY A 180 -4.34 4.75 -19.81
N GLN A 181 -4.69 4.02 -18.76
CA GLN A 181 -5.97 3.30 -18.71
C GLN A 181 -7.17 4.25 -18.66
N ALA A 182 -7.09 5.32 -17.87
CA ALA A 182 -8.15 6.33 -17.82
C ALA A 182 -8.27 7.08 -19.15
N GLN A 183 -7.16 7.41 -19.80
CA GLN A 183 -7.17 8.03 -21.14
C GLN A 183 -7.85 7.13 -22.17
N VAL A 184 -7.50 5.84 -22.22
CA VAL A 184 -8.13 4.86 -23.13
C VAL A 184 -9.61 4.67 -22.80
N GLY A 185 -9.97 4.58 -21.52
CA GLY A 185 -11.36 4.42 -21.10
C GLY A 185 -12.24 5.62 -21.47
N LEU A 186 -11.70 6.83 -21.34
CA LEU A 186 -12.38 8.07 -21.76
C LEU A 186 -12.51 8.15 -23.28
N GLN A 187 -11.48 7.76 -24.02
CA GLN A 187 -11.51 7.66 -25.48
C GLN A 187 -12.61 6.69 -25.94
N THR A 188 -12.66 5.50 -25.35
CA THR A 188 -13.67 4.48 -25.68
C THR A 188 -15.07 4.99 -25.36
N LEU A 189 -15.27 5.65 -24.22
CA LEU A 189 -16.53 6.28 -23.85
C LEU A 189 -16.98 7.28 -24.91
N ALA A 190 -16.12 8.24 -25.27
CA ALA A 190 -16.44 9.28 -26.24
C ALA A 190 -16.79 8.71 -27.63
N GLN A 191 -16.01 7.73 -28.09
CA GLN A 191 -16.22 7.09 -29.39
C GLN A 191 -17.49 6.24 -29.42
N ASN A 192 -17.74 5.42 -28.39
CA ASN A 192 -18.91 4.54 -28.37
C ASN A 192 -20.20 5.34 -28.16
N CYS A 193 -20.19 6.32 -27.26
CA CYS A 193 -21.33 7.20 -27.03
C CYS A 193 -21.69 7.99 -28.30
N SER A 194 -20.70 8.49 -29.04
CA SER A 194 -20.93 9.20 -30.31
C SER A 194 -21.47 8.29 -31.42
N LYS A 195 -21.18 6.98 -31.38
CA LYS A 195 -21.73 5.99 -32.32
C LYS A 195 -23.12 5.52 -31.95
N SER A 196 -23.41 5.36 -30.65
CA SER A 196 -24.69 4.83 -30.20
C SER A 196 -25.80 5.87 -30.26
N GLU A 197 -25.47 7.16 -30.19
CA GLU A 197 -26.44 8.24 -30.10
C GLU A 197 -26.06 9.41 -31.01
N THR A 198 -26.57 9.40 -32.24
CA THR A 198 -26.74 10.65 -33.00
C THR A 198 -28.15 11.16 -32.68
N GLY A 199 -28.26 12.23 -31.89
CA GLY A 199 -29.56 12.81 -31.60
C GLY A 199 -30.31 13.19 -32.89
N PHE A 200 -31.64 13.28 -32.85
CA PHE A 200 -32.52 13.66 -33.97
C PHE A 200 -32.13 15.00 -34.67
N PHE A 201 -31.31 15.83 -34.01
CA PHE A 201 -30.75 17.08 -34.51
C PHE A 201 -29.22 17.05 -34.79
N GLY A 202 -28.58 15.88 -34.80
CA GLY A 202 -27.13 15.76 -35.03
C GLY A 202 -26.25 16.09 -33.82
N ASN A 203 -26.82 16.15 -32.61
CA ASN A 203 -26.06 16.38 -31.39
C ASN A 203 -25.16 15.18 -31.10
N LYS A 204 -23.86 15.44 -30.94
CA LYS A 204 -22.85 14.46 -30.55
C LYS A 204 -22.82 14.27 -29.03
N CYS A 205 -22.27 13.15 -28.59
CA CYS A 205 -22.01 12.90 -27.18
C CYS A 205 -20.93 13.86 -26.65
N ASP A 206 -21.33 14.83 -25.84
CA ASP A 206 -20.42 15.83 -25.27
C ASP A 206 -19.76 15.31 -23.99
N VAL A 207 -18.54 14.77 -24.13
CA VAL A 207 -17.72 14.35 -22.98
C VAL A 207 -16.83 15.52 -22.56
N THR A 208 -17.17 16.15 -21.44
CA THR A 208 -16.39 17.24 -20.86
C THR A 208 -15.90 16.86 -19.46
N ILE A 209 -14.58 16.87 -19.26
CA ILE A 209 -13.94 16.73 -17.95
C ILE A 209 -14.11 18.04 -17.18
N THR A 210 -14.69 17.94 -15.99
CA THR A 210 -14.96 19.07 -15.09
C THR A 210 -14.07 19.10 -13.85
N GLY A 211 -13.46 17.96 -13.52
CA GLY A 211 -12.47 17.80 -12.47
C GLY A 211 -11.50 16.68 -12.84
N GLY A 212 -10.20 16.96 -12.77
CA GLY A 212 -9.14 16.05 -13.15
C GLY A 212 -8.26 15.66 -11.97
N THR A 213 -6.94 15.71 -12.10
CA THR A 213 -5.99 15.19 -11.10
C THR A 213 -5.64 16.19 -9.98
N GLU A 214 -6.29 17.35 -9.94
CA GLU A 214 -6.20 18.35 -8.87
C GLU A 214 -6.78 17.88 -7.52
N TYR A 215 -5.98 17.11 -6.77
CA TYR A 215 -6.36 16.51 -5.49
C TYR A 215 -6.88 17.49 -4.40
N TRP A 216 -6.56 18.78 -4.48
CA TRP A 216 -7.01 19.79 -3.51
C TRP A 216 -8.42 20.31 -3.80
N LEU A 217 -8.90 20.24 -5.04
CA LEU A 217 -10.28 20.56 -5.38
C LEU A 217 -11.18 19.32 -5.28
N HIS A 218 -10.61 18.13 -5.53
CA HIS A 218 -11.35 16.87 -5.59
C HIS A 218 -10.63 15.82 -4.73
N LYS A 219 -11.04 15.70 -3.45
CA LYS A 219 -10.39 14.85 -2.42
C LYS A 219 -10.27 13.36 -2.82
N SER A 220 -11.11 12.89 -3.74
CA SER A 220 -11.12 11.52 -4.26
C SER A 220 -10.11 11.29 -5.40
N HIS A 221 -9.41 12.33 -5.90
CA HIS A 221 -8.63 12.27 -7.14
C HIS A 221 -7.12 12.08 -6.94
N THR A 222 -6.71 11.04 -6.22
CA THR A 222 -5.29 10.87 -5.83
C THR A 222 -4.48 9.89 -6.67
N ASN A 223 -5.13 9.11 -7.56
CA ASN A 223 -4.49 7.95 -8.20
C ASN A 223 -4.33 8.08 -9.72
N GLY A 224 -4.69 9.23 -10.32
CA GLY A 224 -4.65 9.43 -11.78
C GLY A 224 -5.60 8.51 -12.56
N ARG A 225 -6.57 7.88 -11.88
CA ARG A 225 -7.54 6.94 -12.46
C ARG A 225 -8.98 7.43 -12.33
N THR A 226 -9.16 8.57 -11.68
CA THR A 226 -10.44 9.15 -11.34
C THR A 226 -10.58 10.52 -11.99
N VAL A 227 -11.73 10.79 -12.58
CA VAL A 227 -12.07 12.07 -13.19
C VAL A 227 -13.55 12.35 -13.01
N ASP A 228 -13.88 13.63 -12.94
CA ASP A 228 -15.27 14.09 -12.93
C ASP A 228 -15.64 14.55 -14.34
N LEU A 229 -16.73 14.01 -14.86
CA LEU A 229 -17.31 14.43 -16.13
C LEU A 229 -18.58 15.24 -15.88
N SER A 230 -18.82 16.23 -16.73
CA SER A 230 -20.13 16.91 -16.76
C SER A 230 -21.25 15.89 -17.01
N GLN A 231 -22.47 16.19 -16.58
CA GLN A 231 -23.65 15.39 -16.93
C GLN A 231 -24.05 15.44 -18.42
N GLY A 232 -23.18 15.99 -19.28
CA GLY A 232 -23.39 16.15 -20.71
C GLY A 232 -24.12 17.45 -21.03
N GLY A 233 -23.43 18.37 -21.71
CA GLY A 233 -24.06 19.54 -22.32
C GLY A 233 -25.03 19.14 -23.45
N ALA A 234 -25.97 20.05 -23.75
CA ALA A 234 -26.98 20.02 -24.81
C ALA A 234 -27.43 18.62 -25.31
N GLY A 235 -28.42 18.03 -24.64
CA GLY A 235 -29.18 16.87 -25.14
C GLY A 235 -29.18 15.64 -24.24
N GLY A 236 -28.41 15.63 -23.14
CA GLY A 236 -28.43 14.54 -22.15
C GLY A 236 -27.95 13.17 -22.67
N ILE A 237 -27.34 13.15 -23.85
CA ILE A 237 -26.93 11.93 -24.56
C ILE A 237 -25.95 11.10 -23.74
N LEU A 238 -24.91 11.72 -23.17
CA LEU A 238 -23.93 11.05 -22.32
C LEU A 238 -24.59 10.39 -21.11
N ASN A 239 -25.48 11.10 -20.43
CA ASN A 239 -26.22 10.59 -19.28
C ASN A 239 -27.10 9.39 -19.66
N SER A 240 -27.82 9.47 -20.79
CA SER A 240 -28.63 8.36 -21.31
C SER A 240 -27.79 7.15 -21.71
N TYR A 241 -26.61 7.36 -22.29
CA TYR A 241 -25.68 6.30 -22.67
C TYR A 241 -25.12 5.58 -21.43
N ILE A 242 -24.61 6.32 -20.44
CA ILE A 242 -24.08 5.74 -19.19
C ILE A 242 -25.16 4.93 -18.47
N LYS A 243 -26.37 5.49 -18.32
CA LYS A 243 -27.47 4.83 -17.60
C LYS A 243 -28.00 3.59 -18.34
N ARG A 244 -27.80 3.49 -19.66
CA ARG A 244 -28.22 2.32 -20.46
C ARG A 244 -27.38 1.07 -20.23
N GLY A 245 -26.09 1.22 -19.93
CA GLY A 245 -25.22 0.08 -19.61
C GLY A 245 -25.63 -0.68 -18.34
N GLY A 246 -26.56 -0.12 -17.57
CA GLY A 246 -27.14 -0.77 -16.41
C GLY A 246 -26.38 -0.48 -15.13
N ALA A 247 -27.09 -0.68 -14.01
CA ALA A 247 -26.52 -0.54 -12.69
C ALA A 247 -25.66 -1.77 -12.34
N VAL A 248 -24.51 -1.52 -11.72
CA VAL A 248 -23.58 -2.55 -11.24
C VAL A 248 -23.53 -2.55 -9.71
N PRO A 249 -23.03 -3.63 -9.06
CA PRO A 249 -22.85 -3.64 -7.61
C PRO A 249 -21.99 -2.47 -7.13
N ILE A 250 -22.30 -1.96 -5.93
CA ILE A 250 -21.57 -0.84 -5.32
C ILE A 250 -20.08 -1.19 -5.23
N THR A 251 -19.23 -0.29 -5.73
CA THR A 251 -17.77 -0.42 -5.70
C THR A 251 -17.14 0.62 -4.77
N ASN A 252 -15.81 0.68 -4.70
CA ASN A 252 -15.09 1.74 -3.99
C ASN A 252 -14.95 3.04 -4.81
N CYS A 253 -15.67 3.18 -5.92
CA CYS A 253 -15.69 4.39 -6.74
C CYS A 253 -16.73 5.40 -6.21
N GLY A 254 -16.35 6.67 -6.06
CA GLY A 254 -17.27 7.75 -5.68
C GLY A 254 -18.02 7.53 -4.37
N VAL A 255 -19.17 8.20 -4.23
CA VAL A 255 -20.09 8.00 -3.10
C VAL A 255 -20.76 6.62 -3.14
N LYS A 256 -20.60 5.84 -2.06
CA LYS A 256 -21.13 4.46 -1.96
C LYS A 256 -22.66 4.36 -1.87
N SER A 257 -23.34 5.47 -1.61
CA SER A 257 -24.81 5.53 -1.49
C SER A 257 -25.52 5.64 -2.83
N ASP A 258 -24.84 6.13 -3.87
CA ASP A 258 -25.46 6.42 -5.15
C ASP A 258 -25.23 5.25 -6.11
N PRO A 259 -26.11 5.08 -7.12
CA PRO A 259 -25.99 3.95 -8.05
C PRO A 259 -24.72 4.03 -8.91
N HIS A 260 -24.02 2.91 -9.02
CA HIS A 260 -22.88 2.73 -9.92
C HIS A 260 -23.37 2.22 -11.27
N TYR A 261 -22.85 2.79 -12.35
CA TYR A 261 -23.16 2.41 -13.72
C TYR A 261 -21.90 1.99 -14.45
N GLN A 262 -22.04 1.09 -15.42
CA GLN A 262 -20.97 0.70 -16.32
C GLN A 262 -21.51 0.67 -17.76
N PRO A 263 -21.18 1.67 -18.60
CA PRO A 263 -21.61 1.69 -19.99
C PRO A 263 -21.04 0.50 -20.77
N ASP A 264 -21.79 0.06 -21.78
CA ASP A 264 -21.37 -1.04 -22.64
C ASP A 264 -20.04 -0.72 -23.34
N GLY A 265 -19.03 -1.55 -23.10
CA GLY A 265 -17.71 -1.37 -23.68
C GLY A 265 -16.84 -0.29 -23.03
N ALA A 266 -17.18 0.21 -21.83
CA ALA A 266 -16.47 1.31 -21.15
C ALA A 266 -15.06 1.00 -20.61
N SER A 267 -14.37 0.00 -21.17
CA SER A 267 -12.99 -0.41 -20.80
C SER A 267 -12.76 -0.55 -19.27
N GLY A 268 -13.77 -0.99 -18.53
CA GLY A 268 -13.70 -1.20 -17.07
C GLY A 268 -13.97 0.03 -16.20
N GLY A 269 -14.38 1.17 -16.78
CA GLY A 269 -14.75 2.35 -16.02
C GLY A 269 -16.08 2.20 -15.27
N ILE A 270 -16.11 2.64 -14.02
CA ILE A 270 -17.31 2.73 -13.18
C ILE A 270 -17.71 4.20 -13.04
N TYR A 271 -19.00 4.49 -13.20
CA TYR A 271 -19.56 5.83 -13.27
C TYR A 271 -20.57 6.01 -12.15
N VAL A 272 -20.39 7.04 -11.34
CA VAL A 272 -21.28 7.37 -10.21
C VAL A 272 -21.82 8.77 -10.45
N ASP A 273 -23.14 8.88 -10.51
CA ASP A 273 -23.80 10.19 -10.56
C ASP A 273 -23.74 10.75 -9.15
N GLU A 274 -22.89 11.73 -8.86
CA GLU A 274 -22.71 12.27 -7.50
C GLU A 274 -22.96 13.79 -7.43
N PRO A 275 -23.45 14.30 -6.29
CA PRO A 275 -23.61 15.74 -6.12
C PRO A 275 -22.25 16.44 -6.01
N ASN A 276 -22.17 17.63 -6.60
CA ASN A 276 -21.04 18.53 -6.43
C ASN A 276 -20.88 18.89 -4.96
N ARG A 277 -19.64 18.99 -4.50
CA ARG A 277 -19.31 19.45 -3.16
C ARG A 277 -18.41 20.67 -3.22
N ASP A 278 -18.60 21.60 -2.28
CA ASP A 278 -17.66 22.71 -2.09
C ASP A 278 -16.36 22.21 -1.42
N SER A 279 -15.39 23.11 -1.24
CA SER A 279 -14.11 22.81 -0.57
C SER A 279 -14.27 22.35 0.89
N ASP A 280 -15.42 22.64 1.52
CA ASP A 280 -15.75 22.27 2.90
C ASP A 280 -16.54 20.95 2.96
N GLY A 281 -16.86 20.34 1.81
CA GLY A 281 -17.56 19.07 1.68
C GLY A 281 -19.09 19.17 1.65
N ASN A 282 -19.66 20.38 1.65
CA ASN A 282 -21.10 20.59 1.60
C ASN A 282 -21.64 20.33 0.19
N VAL A 283 -22.82 19.72 0.11
CA VAL A 283 -23.51 19.46 -1.16
C VAL A 283 -23.98 20.78 -1.77
N THR A 284 -23.64 21.01 -3.04
CA THR A 284 -24.04 22.19 -3.82
C THR A 284 -25.04 21.81 -4.92
N SER A 285 -25.73 22.81 -5.49
CA SER A 285 -26.70 22.62 -6.58
C SER A 285 -25.98 22.31 -7.91
N GLY A 286 -25.55 21.06 -8.07
CA GLY A 286 -24.94 20.56 -9.28
C GLY A 286 -24.60 19.09 -9.12
N ARG A 287 -24.60 18.34 -10.21
CA ARG A 287 -24.22 16.93 -10.22
C ARG A 287 -23.21 16.70 -11.33
N HIS A 288 -22.37 15.71 -11.14
CA HIS A 288 -21.38 15.29 -12.11
C HIS A 288 -21.27 13.77 -12.09
N TRP A 289 -20.62 13.23 -13.12
CA TRP A 289 -20.25 11.82 -13.15
C TRP A 289 -18.85 11.67 -12.57
N HIS A 290 -18.75 11.07 -11.40
CA HIS A 290 -17.48 10.64 -10.85
C HIS A 290 -17.12 9.29 -11.45
N VAL A 291 -16.00 9.23 -12.16
CA VAL A 291 -15.59 8.07 -12.96
C VAL A 291 -14.31 7.50 -12.41
N CYS A 292 -14.26 6.18 -12.20
CA CYS A 292 -13.06 5.46 -11.79
C CYS A 292 -12.73 4.36 -12.79
N TYR A 293 -11.50 4.36 -13.29
CA TYR A 293 -10.95 3.30 -14.16
C TYR A 293 -10.07 2.32 -13.40
#